data_AF-A0A177H7H6-F1
#
_entry.id   AF-A0A177H7H6-F1
#
_cell.length_a   1.000
_cell.length_b   1.000
_cell.length_c   1.000
_cell.angle_alpha   90.00
_cell.angle_beta   90.00
_cell.angle_gamma   90.00
#
_symmetry.space_group_name_H-M   'P 1'
#
loop_
_entity.id
_entity.type
_entity.pdbx_description
1 polymer ?
#
loop_
_entity_poly.entity_id
_entity_poly.type
_entity_poly.pdbx_seq_one_letter_code
_entity_poly.pdbx_strand_id
1 'polypeptide(L)'
;MSYGRVFETNSDAPQETDVLELLRTGAEVARNNARKHGLTAELAPKSVLEWHCIILNDPTANLPVMEALSYQQRLALNLAQAEVRLRSVLHAIEDFEQKRDPLFEERANQEHDYQLYLRFARNRSLDKWTRDASKILLRIILKEIRKSQRQIENRARLLQRYKREALSKQRKAQKAWCDQFKED
;
A
#
# COMPACT_ATOMS: atom_id res chain seq x y z
N MET A 1 40.25 -50.83 25.08
CA MET A 1 39.94 -50.99 23.65
C MET A 1 38.97 -49.89 23.23
N SER A 2 39.41 -49.05 22.29
CA SER A 2 38.66 -48.23 21.31
C SER A 2 37.57 -47.22 21.72
N TYR A 3 37.94 -45.96 21.51
CA TYR A 3 37.24 -44.72 21.09
C TYR A 3 35.72 -44.66 20.84
N GLY A 4 35.12 -43.52 21.23
CA GLY A 4 33.86 -43.00 20.67
C GLY A 4 33.44 -41.64 21.24
N ARG A 5 34.02 -40.55 20.71
CA ARG A 5 33.71 -39.13 21.00
C ARG A 5 32.34 -38.75 20.38
N VAL A 6 31.38 -38.24 21.14
CA VAL A 6 30.17 -37.57 20.58
C VAL A 6 29.69 -36.43 21.51
N PHE A 7 30.05 -35.22 21.06
CA PHE A 7 29.39 -33.91 21.14
C PHE A 7 28.80 -33.36 22.44
N GLU A 8 29.46 -32.28 22.86
CA GLU A 8 28.95 -31.16 23.64
C GLU A 8 27.68 -30.56 23.02
N THR A 9 26.84 -30.11 23.94
CA THR A 9 25.66 -29.24 23.83
C THR A 9 25.67 -28.25 22.66
N ASN A 10 24.77 -28.47 21.69
CA ASN A 10 24.17 -27.37 20.94
C ASN A 10 22.74 -27.20 21.45
N SER A 11 22.54 -26.10 22.16
CA SER A 11 21.25 -25.55 22.56
C SER A 11 20.54 -25.03 21.31
N ASP A 12 19.77 -25.88 20.64
CA ASP A 12 18.80 -25.44 19.64
C ASP A 12 17.42 -25.43 20.27
N ALA A 13 17.04 -24.26 20.79
CA ALA A 13 15.63 -23.95 20.96
C ALA A 13 14.95 -24.07 19.59
N PRO A 14 13.77 -24.71 19.48
CA PRO A 14 12.99 -24.59 18.26
C PRO A 14 12.57 -23.13 18.14
N GLN A 15 13.19 -22.41 17.21
CA GLN A 15 12.67 -21.14 16.73
C GLN A 15 11.25 -21.44 16.22
N GLU A 16 10.24 -21.02 16.97
CA GLU A 16 8.86 -20.89 16.48
C GLU A 16 8.90 -19.97 15.27
N THR A 17 9.17 -20.57 14.11
CA THR A 17 8.96 -19.92 12.82
C THR A 17 7.45 -19.78 12.74
N ASP A 18 6.99 -18.53 12.83
CA ASP A 18 5.59 -18.16 12.84
C ASP A 18 4.86 -18.92 11.72
N VAL A 19 4.13 -19.98 12.09
CA VAL A 19 3.49 -20.91 11.14
C VAL A 19 2.45 -20.16 10.29
N LEU A 20 2.00 -18.99 10.74
CA LEU A 20 1.16 -18.07 10.00
C LEU A 20 1.88 -17.39 8.83
N GLU A 21 3.20 -17.20 8.89
CA GLU A 21 3.97 -16.64 7.77
C GLU A 21 4.13 -17.64 6.62
N LEU A 22 4.27 -18.94 6.93
CA LEU A 22 4.39 -20.02 5.94
C LEU A 22 3.06 -20.35 5.23
N LEU A 23 1.92 -19.98 5.80
CA LEU A 23 0.59 -20.21 5.21
C LEU A 23 0.07 -19.05 4.37
N ARG A 24 0.80 -17.92 4.30
CA ARG A 24 0.46 -16.85 3.36
C ARG A 24 0.80 -17.30 1.95
N THR A 25 -0.24 -17.54 1.16
CA THR A 25 -0.05 -17.78 -0.28
C THR A 25 0.73 -16.63 -0.91
N GLY A 26 1.59 -16.91 -1.89
CA GLY A 26 2.34 -15.87 -2.61
C GLY A 26 1.43 -14.76 -3.16
N ALA A 27 0.16 -15.07 -3.43
CA ALA A 27 -0.89 -14.12 -3.79
C ALA A 27 -1.30 -13.16 -2.65
N GLU A 28 -1.38 -13.63 -1.39
CA GLU A 28 -1.62 -12.75 -0.23
C GLU A 28 -0.42 -11.86 0.08
N VAL A 29 0.80 -12.39 -0.05
CA VAL A 29 2.02 -11.60 0.09
C VAL A 29 2.12 -10.56 -1.03
N ALA A 30 1.83 -10.94 -2.28
CA ALA A 30 1.77 -10.02 -3.40
C ALA A 30 0.65 -8.98 -3.25
N ARG A 31 -0.53 -9.37 -2.76
CA ARG A 31 -1.64 -8.46 -2.47
C ARG A 31 -1.29 -7.52 -1.32
N ASN A 32 -0.62 -7.99 -0.26
CA ASN A 32 -0.15 -7.14 0.83
C ASN A 32 1.01 -6.23 0.42
N ASN A 33 1.90 -6.67 -0.47
CA ASN A 33 2.94 -5.84 -1.08
C ASN A 33 2.35 -4.83 -2.07
N ALA A 34 1.38 -5.19 -2.89
CA ALA A 34 0.62 -4.24 -3.71
C ALA A 34 -0.20 -3.28 -2.84
N ARG A 35 -0.67 -3.70 -1.66
CA ARG A 35 -1.41 -2.84 -0.72
C ARG A 35 -0.49 -1.89 0.06
N LYS A 36 0.68 -2.37 0.51
CA LYS A 36 1.72 -1.57 1.21
C LYS A 36 2.52 -0.68 0.27
N HIS A 37 2.85 -1.19 -0.92
CA HIS A 37 3.83 -0.66 -1.84
C HIS A 37 3.31 -0.53 -3.28
N GLY A 38 2.01 -0.67 -3.55
CA GLY A 38 1.46 -0.60 -4.93
C GLY A 38 1.68 0.74 -5.61
N LEU A 39 1.67 1.83 -4.85
CA LEU A 39 2.06 3.16 -5.35
C LEU A 39 3.56 3.31 -5.55
N THR A 40 4.34 2.34 -5.08
CA THR A 40 5.77 2.20 -5.37
C THR A 40 6.08 1.05 -6.36
N ALA A 41 5.09 0.26 -6.76
CA ALA A 41 5.26 -0.93 -7.60
C ALA A 41 5.63 -0.58 -9.04
N GLU A 42 5.98 -1.61 -9.81
CA GLU A 42 6.31 -1.49 -11.23
C GLU A 42 5.14 -0.88 -12.02
N LEU A 43 5.45 0.07 -12.90
CA LEU A 43 4.45 0.81 -13.65
C LEU A 43 3.90 -0.04 -14.78
N ALA A 44 2.60 0.11 -15.09
CA ALA A 44 1.97 -0.59 -16.20
C ALA A 44 2.68 -0.22 -17.53
N PRO A 45 3.35 -1.17 -18.23
CA PRO A 45 4.16 -0.84 -19.40
C PRO A 45 3.37 -0.16 -20.52
N LYS A 46 2.10 -0.55 -20.70
CA LYS A 46 1.19 0.06 -21.67
C LYS A 46 0.96 1.55 -21.41
N SER A 47 0.67 1.93 -20.17
CA SER A 47 0.45 3.35 -19.81
C SER A 47 1.73 4.17 -19.94
N VAL A 48 2.89 3.58 -19.66
CA VAL A 48 4.19 4.26 -19.87
C VAL A 48 4.44 4.47 -21.37
N LEU A 49 4.14 3.48 -22.21
CA LEU A 49 4.24 3.59 -23.66
C LEU A 49 3.34 4.70 -24.22
N GLU A 50 2.06 4.72 -23.83
CA GLU A 50 1.09 5.74 -24.27
C GLU A 50 1.62 7.16 -23.99
N TRP A 51 2.13 7.38 -22.78
CA TRP A 51 2.72 8.66 -22.41
C TRP A 51 4.00 8.97 -23.16
N HIS A 52 4.85 7.97 -23.37
CA HIS A 52 6.08 8.13 -24.15
C HIS A 52 5.78 8.58 -25.59
N CYS A 53 4.78 7.97 -26.24
CA CYS A 53 4.30 8.39 -27.56
C CYS A 53 3.78 9.83 -27.56
N ILE A 54 2.98 10.20 -26.55
CA ILE A 54 2.45 11.56 -26.39
C ILE A 54 3.58 12.58 -26.22
N ILE A 55 4.58 12.28 -25.39
CA ILE A 55 5.70 13.20 -25.09
C ILE A 55 6.59 13.39 -26.31
N LEU A 56 6.86 12.33 -27.07
CA LEU A 56 7.62 12.40 -28.32
C LEU A 56 6.80 12.96 -29.49
N ASN A 57 5.48 13.13 -29.32
CA ASN A 57 4.55 13.44 -30.39
C ASN A 57 4.67 12.47 -31.58
N ASP A 58 4.90 11.19 -31.28
CA ASP A 58 5.07 10.11 -32.26
C ASP A 58 4.21 8.90 -31.84
N PRO A 59 3.10 8.62 -32.56
CA PRO A 59 2.21 7.50 -32.25
C PRO A 59 2.83 6.13 -32.58
N THR A 60 3.91 6.09 -33.35
CA THR A 60 4.60 4.85 -33.75
C THR A 60 5.81 4.52 -32.88
N ALA A 61 6.15 5.42 -31.95
CA ALA A 61 7.25 5.22 -31.01
C ALA A 61 7.00 3.96 -30.15
N ASN A 62 8.00 3.09 -30.08
CA ASN A 62 7.99 1.93 -29.18
C ASN A 62 8.80 2.22 -27.92
N LEU A 63 8.54 1.47 -26.84
CA LEU A 63 9.38 1.51 -25.65
C LEU A 63 10.78 1.02 -26.03
N PRO A 64 11.84 1.82 -25.85
CA PRO A 64 13.14 1.43 -26.34
C PRO A 64 13.74 0.33 -25.47
N VAL A 65 14.42 -0.63 -26.09
CA VAL A 65 15.29 -1.59 -25.38
C VAL A 65 16.51 -0.81 -24.87
N MET A 66 16.85 -0.99 -23.59
CA MET A 66 17.81 -0.16 -22.82
C MET A 66 19.18 0.09 -23.49
N GLU A 67 19.61 -0.75 -24.43
CA GLU A 67 20.98 -0.79 -24.95
C GLU A 67 21.32 0.31 -25.97
N ALA A 68 20.34 1.05 -26.53
CA ALA A 68 20.61 2.11 -27.53
C ALA A 68 19.69 3.34 -27.43
N LEU A 69 19.29 3.72 -26.22
CA LEU A 69 18.46 4.90 -25.98
C LEU A 69 19.22 6.21 -26.29
N SER A 70 18.70 7.02 -27.22
CA SER A 70 19.16 8.41 -27.41
C SER A 70 18.91 9.24 -26.15
N TYR A 71 19.68 10.32 -25.94
CA TYR A 71 19.51 11.18 -24.78
C TYR A 71 18.07 11.69 -24.64
N GLN A 72 17.47 12.14 -25.74
CA GLN A 72 16.07 12.57 -25.81
C GLN A 72 15.09 11.44 -25.45
N GLN A 73 15.29 10.22 -25.96
CA GLN A 73 14.44 9.07 -25.62
C GLN A 73 14.51 8.72 -24.12
N ARG A 74 15.68 8.85 -23.48
CA ARG A 74 15.81 8.64 -22.02
C ARG A 74 15.02 9.68 -21.24
N LEU A 75 15.10 10.95 -21.64
CA LEU A 75 14.35 12.03 -21.00
C LEU A 75 12.84 11.84 -21.17
N ALA A 76 12.39 11.49 -22.38
CA ALA A 76 10.99 11.19 -22.65
C ALA A 76 10.47 10.01 -21.81
N LEU A 77 11.24 8.92 -21.73
CA LEU A 77 10.88 7.75 -20.92
C LEU A 77 10.80 8.09 -19.43
N ASN A 78 11.77 8.85 -18.90
CA ASN A 78 11.76 9.30 -17.51
C ASN A 78 10.55 10.18 -17.19
N LEU A 79 10.18 11.09 -18.11
CA LEU A 79 9.00 11.92 -17.98
C LEU A 79 7.72 11.09 -18.04
N ALA A 80 7.61 10.16 -18.99
CA ALA A 80 6.46 9.25 -19.12
C ALA A 80 6.24 8.43 -17.83
N GLN A 81 7.31 7.84 -17.29
CA GLN A 81 7.23 7.10 -16.03
C GLN A 81 6.80 8.00 -14.85
N ALA A 82 7.32 9.22 -14.78
CA ALA A 82 6.95 10.17 -13.72
C ALA A 82 5.47 10.59 -13.82
N GLU A 83 4.95 10.78 -15.04
CA GLU A 83 3.55 11.12 -15.30
C GLU A 83 2.60 9.97 -14.95
N VAL A 84 2.91 8.73 -15.38
CA VAL A 84 2.14 7.55 -14.97
C VAL A 84 2.10 7.45 -13.46
N ARG A 85 3.24 7.59 -12.80
CA ARG A 85 3.36 7.52 -11.34
C ARG A 85 2.49 8.56 -10.65
N LEU A 86 2.51 9.80 -11.14
CA LEU A 86 1.70 10.88 -10.59
C LEU A 86 0.20 10.57 -10.73
N ARG A 87 -0.25 10.15 -11.92
CA ARG A 87 -1.65 9.77 -12.15
C ARG A 87 -2.09 8.61 -11.27
N SER A 88 -1.28 7.56 -11.13
CA SER A 88 -1.60 6.43 -10.24
C SER A 88 -1.78 6.86 -8.78
N VAL A 89 -0.93 7.78 -8.29
CA VAL A 89 -1.07 8.32 -6.93
C VAL A 89 -2.33 9.18 -6.80
N LEU A 90 -2.66 10.00 -7.79
CA LEU A 90 -3.87 10.82 -7.78
C LEU A 90 -5.13 9.97 -7.77
N HIS A 91 -5.20 8.92 -8.61
CA HIS A 91 -6.32 7.98 -8.59
C HIS A 91 -6.46 7.26 -7.24
N ALA A 92 -5.34 6.83 -6.64
CA ALA A 92 -5.40 6.20 -5.32
C ALA A 92 -5.87 7.16 -4.22
N ILE A 93 -5.56 8.46 -4.33
CA ILE A 93 -6.09 9.50 -3.43
C ILE A 93 -7.59 9.66 -3.64
N GLU A 94 -8.02 9.75 -4.89
CA GLU A 94 -9.43 9.88 -5.24
C GLU A 94 -10.26 8.69 -4.72
N ASP A 95 -9.81 7.45 -4.96
CA ASP A 95 -10.47 6.25 -4.43
C ASP A 95 -10.54 6.25 -2.89
N PHE A 96 -9.47 6.72 -2.24
CA PHE A 96 -9.43 6.84 -0.79
C PHE A 96 -10.40 7.92 -0.26
N GLU A 97 -10.48 9.08 -0.93
CA GLU A 97 -11.41 10.17 -0.58
C GLU A 97 -12.88 9.76 -0.81
N GLN A 98 -13.14 8.96 -1.83
CA GLN A 98 -14.43 8.32 -2.08
C GLN A 98 -14.75 7.17 -1.11
N LYS A 99 -13.90 6.94 -0.10
CA LYS A 99 -14.04 5.89 0.93
C LYS A 99 -14.15 4.48 0.35
N ARG A 100 -13.56 4.24 -0.83
CA ARG A 100 -13.52 2.91 -1.46
C ARG A 100 -12.46 1.99 -0.84
N ASP A 101 -11.61 2.51 0.03
CA ASP A 101 -10.65 1.69 0.77
C ASP A 101 -11.41 0.79 1.79
N PRO A 102 -11.15 -0.54 1.81
CA PRO A 102 -11.80 -1.46 2.74
C PRO A 102 -11.69 -1.08 4.22
N LEU A 103 -10.71 -0.25 4.60
CA LEU A 103 -10.58 0.27 5.96
C LEU A 103 -11.80 1.09 6.41
N PHE A 104 -12.48 1.76 5.48
CA PHE A 104 -13.69 2.53 5.81
C PHE A 104 -14.89 1.62 6.07
N GLU A 105 -15.03 0.53 5.31
CA GLU A 105 -16.07 -0.48 5.53
C GLU A 105 -15.86 -1.21 6.84
N GLU A 106 -14.63 -1.65 7.13
CA GLU A 106 -14.28 -2.30 8.39
C GLU A 106 -14.60 -1.40 9.59
N ARG A 107 -14.25 -0.11 9.50
CA ARG A 107 -14.59 0.87 10.53
C ARG A 107 -16.11 1.05 10.69
N ALA A 108 -16.85 1.12 9.59
CA ALA A 108 -18.31 1.26 9.63
C ALA A 108 -18.98 0.06 10.32
N ASN A 109 -18.48 -1.16 10.05
CA ASN A 109 -18.95 -2.39 10.71
C ASN A 109 -18.66 -2.36 12.22
N GLN A 110 -17.46 -1.94 12.62
CA GLN A 110 -17.11 -1.79 14.04
C GLN A 110 -17.98 -0.73 14.74
N GLU A 111 -18.28 0.38 14.07
CA GLU A 111 -19.19 1.42 14.59
C GLU A 111 -20.62 0.89 14.72
N HIS A 112 -21.07 0.06 13.78
CA HIS A 112 -22.36 -0.63 13.86
C HIS A 112 -22.42 -1.57 15.07
N ASP A 113 -21.42 -2.43 15.23
CA ASP A 113 -21.32 -3.36 16.36
C ASP A 113 -21.30 -2.61 17.69
N TYR A 114 -20.56 -1.49 17.76
CA TYR A 114 -20.56 -0.63 18.94
C TYR A 114 -21.97 -0.15 19.32
N GLN A 115 -22.77 0.30 18.36
CA GLN A 115 -24.15 0.73 18.61
C GLN A 115 -25.03 -0.43 19.09
N LEU A 116 -24.86 -1.61 18.49
CA LEU A 116 -25.59 -2.82 18.88
C LEU A 116 -25.31 -3.20 20.34
N TYR A 117 -24.04 -3.33 20.72
CA TYR A 117 -23.67 -3.69 22.08
C TYR A 117 -23.98 -2.58 23.09
N LEU A 118 -24.00 -1.32 22.65
CA LEU A 118 -24.42 -0.20 23.50
C LEU A 118 -25.90 -0.33 23.87
N ARG A 119 -26.73 -0.75 22.91
CA ARG A 119 -28.14 -1.03 23.13
C ARG A 119 -28.32 -2.18 24.12
N PHE A 120 -27.58 -3.28 23.96
CA PHE A 120 -27.65 -4.42 24.90
C PHE A 120 -27.18 -4.05 26.31
N ALA A 121 -26.05 -3.35 26.45
CA ALA A 121 -25.53 -2.92 27.74
C ALA A 121 -26.51 -2.01 28.51
N ARG A 122 -27.34 -1.24 27.80
CA ARG A 122 -28.34 -0.33 28.37
C ARG A 122 -29.72 -0.95 28.55
N ASN A 123 -30.00 -2.09 27.90
CA ASN A 123 -31.33 -2.69 27.93
C ASN A 123 -31.60 -3.37 29.29
N ARG A 124 -32.44 -2.74 30.12
CA ARG A 124 -32.80 -3.26 31.44
C ARG A 124 -33.60 -4.57 31.40
N SER A 125 -34.23 -4.91 30.27
CA SER A 125 -34.95 -6.18 30.10
C SER A 125 -34.01 -7.38 29.96
N LEU A 126 -32.73 -7.16 29.65
CA LEU A 126 -31.72 -8.22 29.62
C LEU A 126 -31.20 -8.51 31.02
N ASP A 127 -30.80 -9.76 31.24
CA ASP A 127 -30.18 -10.20 32.48
C ASP A 127 -28.85 -9.46 32.73
N LYS A 128 -28.43 -9.45 33.99
CA LYS A 128 -27.21 -8.73 34.41
C LYS A 128 -25.97 -9.23 33.69
N TRP A 129 -25.84 -10.54 33.49
CA TRP A 129 -24.67 -11.15 32.88
C TRP A 129 -24.54 -10.72 31.42
N THR A 130 -25.63 -10.75 30.64
CA THR A 130 -25.66 -10.29 29.25
C THR A 130 -25.29 -8.81 29.12
N ARG A 131 -25.80 -7.96 30.03
CA ARG A 131 -25.42 -6.53 30.04
C ARG A 131 -23.95 -6.32 30.36
N ASP A 132 -23.42 -7.04 31.34
CA ASP A 132 -22.01 -6.89 31.75
C ASP A 132 -21.06 -7.46 30.69
N ALA A 133 -21.40 -8.57 30.03
CA ALA A 133 -20.69 -9.08 28.86
C ALA A 133 -20.68 -8.05 27.71
N SER A 134 -21.84 -7.43 27.42
CA SER A 134 -21.95 -6.37 26.41
C SER A 134 -21.05 -5.17 26.74
N LYS A 135 -20.91 -4.78 28.02
CA LYS A 135 -19.99 -3.72 28.43
C LYS A 135 -18.52 -4.06 28.20
N ILE A 136 -18.14 -5.33 28.34
CA ILE A 136 -16.78 -5.79 28.04
C ILE A 136 -16.53 -5.68 26.53
N LEU A 137 -17.45 -6.18 25.71
CA LEU A 137 -17.36 -6.10 24.24
C LEU A 137 -17.28 -4.65 23.76
N LEU A 138 -18.05 -3.73 24.35
CA LEU A 138 -17.95 -2.29 24.05
C LEU A 138 -16.53 -1.73 24.26
N ARG A 139 -15.83 -2.15 25.31
CA ARG A 139 -14.45 -1.71 25.57
C ARG A 139 -13.48 -2.24 24.51
N ILE A 140 -13.72 -3.45 24.01
CA ILE A 140 -12.90 -4.06 22.95
C ILE A 140 -13.13 -3.33 21.63
N ILE A 141 -14.39 -3.22 21.21
CA ILE A 141 -14.76 -2.57 19.94
C ILE A 141 -14.31 -1.10 19.93
N LEU A 142 -14.42 -0.39 21.05
CA LEU A 142 -13.92 0.99 21.12
C LEU A 142 -12.41 1.09 20.87
N LYS A 143 -11.62 0.09 21.29
CA LYS A 143 -10.18 0.03 20.98
C LYS A 143 -9.96 -0.27 19.49
N GLU A 144 -10.77 -1.14 18.90
CA GLU A 144 -10.70 -1.49 17.48
C GLU A 144 -11.05 -0.30 16.59
N ILE A 145 -12.14 0.42 16.86
CA ILE A 145 -12.50 1.65 16.15
C ILE A 145 -11.35 2.65 16.17
N ARG A 146 -10.71 2.86 17.34
CA ARG A 146 -9.55 3.75 17.46
C ARG A 146 -8.36 3.27 16.65
N LYS A 147 -8.13 1.95 16.57
CA LYS A 147 -7.06 1.35 15.77
C LYS A 147 -7.33 1.57 14.27
N SER A 148 -8.54 1.30 13.80
CA SER A 148 -8.96 1.52 12.42
C SER A 148 -8.85 2.99 12.03
N GLN A 149 -9.27 3.89 12.92
CA GLN A 149 -9.12 5.34 12.70
C GLN A 149 -7.65 5.74 12.51
N ARG A 150 -6.74 5.23 13.35
CA ARG A 150 -5.30 5.48 13.18
C ARG A 150 -4.76 4.91 11.87
N GLN A 151 -5.25 3.75 11.42
CA GLN A 151 -4.85 3.16 10.14
C GLN A 151 -5.29 4.05 8.96
N ILE A 152 -6.53 4.56 8.99
CA ILE A 152 -7.05 5.51 7.99
C ILE A 152 -6.19 6.77 7.97
N GLU A 153 -5.88 7.37 9.14
CA GLU A 153 -5.03 8.56 9.22
C GLU A 153 -3.62 8.32 8.70
N ASN A 154 -3.01 7.19 9.06
CA ASN A 154 -1.69 6.80 8.58
C ASN A 154 -1.70 6.62 7.05
N ARG A 155 -2.74 6.00 6.51
CA ARG A 155 -2.92 5.81 5.06
C ARG A 155 -3.04 7.16 4.35
N ALA A 156 -3.85 8.08 4.88
CA ALA A 156 -3.99 9.42 4.35
C ALA A 156 -2.66 10.18 4.32
N ARG A 157 -1.88 10.14 5.42
CA ARG A 157 -0.55 10.76 5.48
C ARG A 157 0.42 10.16 4.46
N LEU A 158 0.39 8.84 4.29
CA LEU A 158 1.24 8.14 3.33
C LEU A 158 0.90 8.55 1.89
N LEU A 159 -0.38 8.61 1.53
CA LEU A 159 -0.83 9.04 0.21
C LEU A 159 -0.39 10.49 -0.09
N GLN A 160 -0.52 11.40 0.88
CA GLN A 160 -0.06 12.78 0.73
C GLN A 160 1.46 12.88 0.54
N ARG A 161 2.23 12.03 1.25
CA ARG A 161 3.68 11.94 1.04
C ARG A 161 4.00 11.48 -0.39
N TYR A 162 3.38 10.40 -0.86
CA TYR A 162 3.60 9.91 -2.23
C TYR A 162 3.20 10.93 -3.29
N LYS A 163 2.15 11.72 -3.05
CA LYS A 163 1.78 12.84 -3.94
C LYS A 163 2.91 13.85 -4.06
N ARG A 164 3.51 14.26 -2.94
CA ARG A 164 4.65 15.21 -2.95
C ARG A 164 5.87 14.63 -3.66
N GLU A 165 6.19 13.38 -3.40
CA GLU A 165 7.32 12.69 -4.05
C GLU A 165 7.10 12.55 -5.56
N ALA A 166 5.91 12.13 -5.99
CA ALA A 166 5.55 12.01 -7.40
C ALA A 166 5.59 13.37 -8.12
N LEU A 167 5.01 14.42 -7.52
CA LEU A 167 5.09 15.79 -8.05
C LEU A 167 6.52 16.30 -8.16
N SER A 168 7.37 16.01 -7.16
CA SER A 168 8.78 16.41 -7.22
C SER A 168 9.52 15.72 -8.37
N LYS A 169 9.30 14.41 -8.56
CA LYS A 169 9.90 13.65 -9.66
C LYS A 169 9.40 14.12 -11.02
N GLN A 170 8.09 14.34 -11.16
CA GLN A 170 7.47 14.87 -12.38
C GLN A 170 8.06 16.23 -12.74
N ARG A 171 8.16 17.18 -11.78
CA ARG A 171 8.75 18.50 -12.04
C ARG A 171 10.21 18.43 -12.47
N LYS A 172 11.00 17.53 -11.86
CA LYS A 172 12.40 17.32 -12.24
C LYS A 172 12.52 16.75 -13.65
N ALA A 173 11.73 15.74 -13.98
CA ALA A 173 11.71 15.14 -15.31
C ALA A 173 11.23 16.14 -16.37
N GLN A 174 10.19 16.92 -16.08
CA GLN A 174 9.67 17.95 -16.96
C GLN A 174 10.71 19.05 -17.21
N LYS A 175 11.40 19.50 -16.15
CA LYS A 175 12.49 20.47 -16.29
C LYS A 175 13.61 19.93 -17.19
N ALA A 176 14.06 18.70 -16.96
CA ALA A 176 15.10 18.08 -17.80
C ALA A 176 14.67 17.95 -19.26
N TRP A 177 13.40 17.61 -19.51
CA TRP A 177 12.82 17.58 -20.85
C TRP A 177 12.78 18.96 -21.52
N CYS A 178 12.43 20.02 -20.79
CA CYS A 178 12.42 21.37 -21.33
C CYS A 178 13.82 21.94 -21.55
N ASP A 179 14.77 21.63 -20.67
CA ASP A 179 16.13 22.17 -20.74
C ASP A 179 16.89 21.66 -21.98
N GLN A 180 16.56 20.48 -22.51
CA GLN A 180 17.16 19.97 -23.75
C GLN A 180 16.87 20.86 -24.98
N PHE A 181 15.77 21.61 -24.97
CA PHE A 181 15.37 22.49 -26.07
C PHE A 181 15.88 23.93 -25.90
N LYS A 182 16.65 24.20 -24.84
CA LYS A 182 17.25 25.53 -24.59
C LYS A 182 18.71 25.58 -25.02
N GLU A 183 19.31 24.43 -25.31
CA GLU A 183 20.69 24.31 -25.81
C GLU A 183 20.77 24.33 -27.35
N ASP A 184 19.62 24.48 -28.04
CA ASP A 184 19.47 24.79 -29.47
C ASP A 184 19.27 26.31 -29.69
#